data_AF-W1X8Q4-F1
#
_entry.id   AF-W1X8Q4-F1
#
_cell.length_a   1.000
_cell.length_b   1.000
_cell.length_c   1.000
_cell.angle_alpha   90.00
_cell.angle_beta   90.00
_cell.angle_gamma   90.00
#
_symmetry.space_group_name_H-M   'P 1'
#
loop_
_entity.id
_entity.type
_entity.pdbx_description
1 polymer ?
#
loop_
_entity_poly.entity_id
_entity_poly.type
_entity_poly.pdbx_seq_one_letter_code
_entity_poly.pdbx_strand_id
1 'polypeptide(L)'
;EADDTHHHGMMLDADGHQIIDLGDDFYTVGRPHPMIDPALRNQLIADLGAKPQVRVLLLDVVIGFGAPADPAASLVSAWQKACAARSDSQPLYAIATVTGTERDPQCRSQQIATLEDAGIAVVSSLPEATLLAAALIHPLSSATQQHTPSLLENVAVINIGLRSFALELQSASKPVVHYQWSPVAGGNKKLARLLERLQ
;
A
#
# COMPACT_ATOMS: atom_id res chain seq x y z
N GLU A 1 -14.60 -18.68 20.85
CA GLU A 1 -14.14 -20.09 20.72
C GLU A 1 -12.64 -20.03 20.58
N ALA A 2 -11.91 -20.94 21.23
CA ALA A 2 -10.46 -21.03 21.01
C ALA A 2 -10.23 -21.48 19.56
N ASP A 3 -9.27 -20.88 18.89
CA ASP A 3 -8.91 -21.25 17.53
C ASP A 3 -8.20 -22.61 17.54
N ASP A 4 -8.92 -23.67 17.20
CA ASP A 4 -8.38 -25.05 17.16
C ASP A 4 -7.33 -25.26 16.06
N THR A 5 -7.15 -24.28 15.16
CA THR A 5 -6.23 -24.37 14.01
C THR A 5 -4.94 -23.56 14.18
N HIS A 6 -4.93 -22.58 15.08
CA HIS A 6 -3.78 -21.69 15.32
C HIS A 6 -3.33 -21.76 16.78
N HIS A 7 -2.53 -22.80 17.10
CA HIS A 7 -2.06 -23.05 18.46
C HIS A 7 -1.13 -21.93 18.99
N HIS A 8 -1.31 -21.57 20.28
CA HIS A 8 -0.45 -20.62 21.02
C HIS A 8 -0.31 -19.24 20.34
N GLY A 9 -1.40 -18.71 19.80
CA GLY A 9 -1.41 -17.40 19.15
C GLY A 9 -0.66 -17.34 17.81
N MET A 10 -0.20 -18.45 17.25
CA MET A 10 0.50 -18.45 15.96
C MET A 10 -0.48 -18.50 14.79
N MET A 11 -0.89 -17.32 14.31
CA MET A 11 -1.89 -17.16 13.25
C MET A 11 -1.37 -17.51 11.85
N LEU A 12 -0.06 -17.39 11.64
CA LEU A 12 0.63 -17.83 10.43
C LEU A 12 2.07 -18.17 10.77
N ASP A 13 2.55 -19.32 10.32
CA ASP A 13 3.98 -19.65 10.27
C ASP A 13 4.26 -20.37 8.95
N ALA A 14 4.81 -19.63 7.98
CA ALA A 14 5.08 -20.14 6.64
C ALA A 14 6.31 -19.46 6.04
N ASP A 15 7.27 -20.24 5.54
CA ASP A 15 8.48 -19.76 4.85
C ASP A 15 9.30 -18.72 5.64
N GLY A 16 9.26 -18.80 6.97
CA GLY A 16 9.94 -17.85 7.87
C GLY A 16 9.17 -16.56 8.13
N HIS A 17 7.94 -16.44 7.62
CA HIS A 17 7.00 -15.37 7.92
C HIS A 17 6.06 -15.77 9.05
N GLN A 18 5.90 -14.87 10.03
CA GLN A 18 5.07 -15.12 11.20
C GLN A 18 4.05 -14.01 11.43
N ILE A 19 2.81 -14.39 11.74
CA ILE A 19 1.77 -13.51 12.30
C ILE A 19 1.41 -14.06 13.67
N ILE A 20 1.57 -13.22 14.70
CA ILE A 20 1.45 -13.64 16.10
C ILE A 20 0.38 -12.80 16.78
N ASP A 21 -0.61 -13.47 17.36
CA ASP A 21 -1.53 -12.88 18.33
C ASP A 21 -0.89 -12.92 19.73
N LEU A 22 -0.40 -11.77 20.18
CA LEU A 22 0.17 -11.63 21.52
C LEU A 22 -0.90 -11.62 22.63
N GLY A 23 -2.18 -11.57 22.29
CA GLY A 23 -3.30 -11.64 23.22
C GLY A 23 -3.61 -13.05 23.70
N ASP A 24 -3.09 -14.07 23.01
CA ASP A 24 -3.28 -15.48 23.38
C ASP A 24 -2.78 -15.79 24.79
N ASP A 25 -3.45 -16.73 25.46
CA ASP A 25 -3.13 -17.17 26.83
C ASP A 25 -1.66 -17.55 26.98
N PHE A 26 -1.04 -18.12 25.93
CA PHE A 26 0.38 -18.47 25.91
C PHE A 26 1.30 -17.29 26.23
N TYR A 27 0.95 -16.08 25.78
CA TYR A 27 1.76 -14.87 25.97
C TYR A 27 1.33 -14.05 27.21
N THR A 28 0.15 -14.33 27.76
CA THR A 28 -0.45 -13.54 28.84
C THR A 28 -0.41 -14.22 30.22
N VAL A 29 0.14 -15.43 30.34
CA VAL A 29 0.34 -16.07 31.66
C VAL A 29 1.19 -15.19 32.58
N GLY A 30 0.58 -14.74 33.67
CA GLY A 30 1.24 -13.91 34.69
C GLY A 30 1.54 -12.47 34.25
N ARG A 31 0.92 -11.99 33.16
CA ARG A 31 1.11 -10.64 32.61
C ARG A 31 -0.23 -10.02 32.19
N PRO A 32 -0.38 -8.69 32.18
CA PRO A 32 -1.56 -8.06 31.60
C PRO A 32 -1.64 -8.32 30.08
N HIS A 33 -2.86 -8.26 29.54
CA HIS A 33 -3.10 -8.37 28.10
C HIS A 33 -2.32 -7.26 27.34
N PRO A 34 -1.72 -7.53 26.16
CA PRO A 34 -0.85 -6.58 25.45
C PRO A 34 -1.55 -5.29 25.00
N MET A 35 -2.88 -5.30 24.87
CA MET A 35 -3.66 -4.10 24.60
C MET A 35 -3.71 -3.12 25.79
N ILE A 36 -3.43 -3.59 27.01
CA ILE A 36 -3.44 -2.79 28.24
C ILE A 36 -2.00 -2.44 28.65
N ASP A 37 -1.10 -3.41 28.58
CA ASP A 37 0.32 -3.23 28.90
C ASP A 37 1.19 -3.59 27.69
N PRO A 38 1.87 -2.62 27.05
CA PRO A 38 2.66 -2.86 25.86
C PRO A 38 4.06 -3.43 26.17
N ALA A 39 4.42 -3.68 27.44
CA ALA A 39 5.78 -4.05 27.82
C ALA A 39 6.32 -5.28 27.07
N LEU A 40 5.54 -6.37 26.99
CA LEU A 40 5.96 -7.57 26.26
C LEU A 40 6.16 -7.28 24.77
N ARG A 41 5.16 -6.64 24.14
CA ARG A 41 5.22 -6.28 22.72
C ARG A 41 6.44 -5.41 22.42
N ASN A 42 6.66 -4.36 23.21
CA ASN A 42 7.76 -3.42 23.02
C ASN A 42 9.12 -4.09 23.23
N GLN A 43 9.23 -5.03 24.17
CA GLN A 43 10.44 -5.83 24.33
C GLN A 43 10.71 -6.70 23.10
N LEU A 44 9.70 -7.42 22.60
CA LEU A 44 9.83 -8.25 21.40
C LEU A 44 10.21 -7.44 20.16
N ILE A 45 9.64 -6.23 20.01
CA ILE A 45 10.01 -5.29 18.94
C ILE A 45 11.50 -4.90 19.06
N ALA A 46 11.96 -4.49 20.25
CA ALA A 46 13.35 -4.11 20.45
C ALA A 46 14.32 -5.27 20.16
N ASP A 47 13.95 -6.50 20.56
CA ASP A 47 14.73 -7.71 20.32
C ASP A 47 14.85 -8.08 18.83
N LEU A 48 13.98 -7.54 17.96
CA LEU A 48 14.16 -7.68 16.51
C LEU A 48 15.48 -7.06 16.04
N GLY A 49 16.09 -6.14 16.78
CA GLY A 49 17.43 -5.63 16.49
C GLY A 49 18.47 -6.74 16.30
N ALA A 50 18.34 -7.85 17.02
CA ALA A 50 19.23 -9.01 16.94
C ALA A 50 18.79 -10.08 15.91
N LYS A 51 17.73 -9.83 15.13
CA LYS A 51 17.14 -10.79 14.18
C LYS A 51 17.22 -10.31 12.73
N PRO A 52 18.42 -10.18 12.13
CA PRO A 52 18.62 -9.60 10.80
C PRO A 52 17.70 -10.12 9.68
N GLN A 53 17.28 -11.38 9.78
CA GLN A 53 16.35 -12.03 8.85
C GLN A 53 14.94 -11.43 8.86
N VAL A 54 14.53 -10.75 9.93
CA VAL A 54 13.25 -10.02 10.01
C VAL A 54 13.44 -8.66 9.36
N ARG A 55 12.83 -8.48 8.19
CA ARG A 55 12.88 -7.25 7.37
C ARG A 55 11.64 -6.37 7.50
N VAL A 56 10.49 -6.96 7.84
CA VAL A 56 9.21 -6.26 7.94
C VAL A 56 8.56 -6.61 9.28
N LEU A 57 8.08 -5.59 9.98
CA LEU A 57 7.30 -5.66 11.20
C LEU A 57 5.88 -5.13 10.92
N LEU A 58 4.87 -5.99 11.03
CA LEU A 58 3.46 -5.62 10.97
C LEU A 58 2.91 -5.35 12.37
N LEU A 59 2.14 -4.27 12.50
CA LEU A 59 1.63 -3.80 13.78
C LEU A 59 0.18 -3.33 13.67
N ASP A 60 -0.64 -3.70 14.64
CA ASP A 60 -1.91 -3.08 14.94
C ASP A 60 -1.77 -2.12 16.14
N VAL A 61 -2.24 -0.89 16.03
CA VAL A 61 -2.27 0.07 17.14
C VAL A 61 -3.73 0.31 17.46
N VAL A 62 -4.23 -0.40 18.47
CA VAL A 62 -5.61 -0.27 18.96
C VAL A 62 -5.64 0.74 20.10
N ILE A 63 -6.46 1.78 19.96
CA ILE A 63 -6.63 2.84 20.96
C ILE A 63 -8.06 2.86 21.50
N GLY A 64 -8.34 3.77 22.43
CA GLY A 64 -9.61 3.90 23.12
C GLY A 64 -9.51 3.61 24.60
N PHE A 65 -10.67 3.46 25.26
CA PHE A 65 -10.71 3.20 26.69
C PHE A 65 -10.07 1.86 27.05
N GLY A 66 -9.20 1.87 28.07
CA GLY A 66 -8.48 0.68 28.56
C GLY A 66 -7.14 0.42 27.87
N ALA A 67 -6.83 1.11 26.77
CA ALA A 67 -5.51 1.11 26.15
C ALA A 67 -4.56 2.10 26.84
N PRO A 68 -3.22 1.96 26.64
CA PRO A 68 -2.24 2.92 27.11
C PRO A 68 -2.57 4.36 26.70
N ALA A 69 -2.07 5.32 27.48
CA ALA A 69 -2.30 6.74 27.21
C ALA A 69 -1.64 7.23 25.91
N ASP A 70 -0.49 6.66 25.55
CA ASP A 70 0.23 6.99 24.30
C ASP A 70 0.98 5.75 23.77
N PRO A 71 0.27 4.81 23.13
CA PRO A 71 0.89 3.60 22.61
C PRO A 71 1.90 3.88 21.50
N ALA A 72 1.65 4.87 20.63
CA ALA A 72 2.54 5.21 19.52
C ALA A 72 3.93 5.62 19.99
N ALA A 73 4.05 6.51 20.98
CA ALA A 73 5.35 6.96 21.47
C ALA A 73 6.21 5.80 22.02
N SER A 74 5.61 4.89 22.80
CA SER A 74 6.32 3.74 23.37
C SER A 74 6.76 2.73 22.29
N LEU A 75 5.92 2.53 21.27
CA LEU A 75 6.18 1.65 20.14
C LEU A 75 7.31 2.22 19.27
N VAL A 76 7.27 3.51 18.96
CA VAL A 76 8.35 4.22 18.22
C VAL A 76 9.69 4.03 18.93
N SER A 77 9.74 4.22 20.25
CA SER A 77 10.96 4.02 21.03
C SER A 77 11.49 2.59 20.92
N ALA A 78 10.62 1.58 20.99
CA ALA A 78 11.00 0.18 20.85
C ALA A 78 11.54 -0.15 19.45
N TRP A 79 10.84 0.30 18.40
CA TRP A 79 11.27 0.07 17.02
C TRP A 79 12.57 0.81 16.69
N GLN A 80 12.76 2.04 17.16
CA GLN A 80 14.01 2.77 17.00
C GLN A 80 15.20 2.07 17.66
N LYS A 81 15.02 1.43 18.83
CA LYS A 81 16.06 0.59 19.44
C LYS A 81 16.44 -0.60 18.54
N ALA A 82 15.44 -1.25 17.93
CA ALA A 82 15.68 -2.33 16.99
C ALA A 82 16.45 -1.83 15.76
N CYS A 83 16.03 -0.73 15.15
CA CYS A 83 16.70 -0.11 14.01
C CYS A 83 18.14 0.32 14.32
N ALA A 84 18.39 0.90 15.50
CA ALA A 84 19.72 1.32 15.91
C ALA A 84 20.72 0.16 16.07
N ALA A 85 20.22 -1.06 16.28
CA ALA A 85 21.05 -2.28 16.33
C ALA A 85 21.28 -2.93 14.96
N ARG A 86 20.70 -2.39 13.87
CA ARG A 86 20.81 -2.92 12.50
C ARG A 86 21.78 -2.09 11.66
N SER A 87 22.40 -2.75 10.68
CA SER A 87 23.15 -2.07 9.62
C SER A 87 22.22 -1.58 8.51
N ASP A 88 22.66 -0.58 7.74
CA ASP A 88 21.92 -0.03 6.59
C ASP A 88 21.55 -1.10 5.53
N SER A 89 22.34 -2.17 5.43
CA SER A 89 22.10 -3.31 4.54
C SER A 89 21.00 -4.27 5.03
N GLN A 90 20.56 -4.15 6.28
CA GLN A 90 19.60 -5.06 6.92
C GLN A 90 18.50 -4.28 7.67
N PRO A 91 17.79 -3.37 6.97
CA PRO A 91 16.81 -2.50 7.60
C PRO A 91 15.60 -3.28 8.11
N LEU A 92 14.93 -2.73 9.13
CA LEU A 92 13.67 -3.21 9.66
C LEU A 92 12.56 -2.20 9.32
N TYR A 93 11.77 -2.49 8.29
CA TYR A 93 10.59 -1.68 7.95
C TYR A 93 9.45 -1.97 8.91
N ALA A 94 8.74 -0.94 9.36
CA ALA A 94 7.53 -1.10 10.17
C ALA A 94 6.31 -0.59 9.40
N ILE A 95 5.22 -1.36 9.46
CA ILE A 95 3.92 -1.03 8.89
C ILE A 95 2.89 -1.14 10.01
N ALA A 96 2.09 -0.10 10.20
CA ALA A 96 1.06 -0.06 11.22
C ALA A 96 -0.33 0.23 10.65
N THR A 97 -1.36 -0.35 11.26
CA THR A 97 -2.76 0.09 11.12
C THR A 97 -3.24 0.61 12.47
N VAL A 98 -3.88 1.79 12.48
CA VAL A 98 -4.46 2.36 13.71
C VAL A 98 -5.97 2.07 13.76
N THR A 99 -6.42 1.42 14.82
CA THR A 99 -7.83 1.13 15.08
C THR A 99 -8.31 1.96 16.28
N GLY A 100 -9.35 2.75 16.05
CA GLY A 100 -9.87 3.73 17.00
C GLY A 100 -10.35 4.99 16.28
N THR A 101 -10.64 6.04 17.03
CA THR A 101 -11.33 7.24 16.56
C THR A 101 -10.61 8.51 16.98
N GLU A 102 -10.96 9.62 16.33
CA GLU A 102 -10.43 10.94 16.66
C GLU A 102 -10.81 11.40 18.08
N ARG A 103 -11.87 10.83 18.65
CA ARG A 103 -12.39 11.20 19.99
C ARG A 103 -11.91 10.29 21.11
N ASP A 104 -11.13 9.27 20.79
CA ASP A 104 -10.51 8.44 21.82
C ASP A 104 -9.50 9.25 22.62
N PRO A 105 -9.23 8.91 23.90
CA PRO A 105 -8.33 9.66 24.76
C PRO A 105 -6.94 9.93 24.15
N GLN A 106 -6.46 9.01 23.32
CA GLN A 106 -5.15 9.06 22.66
C GLN A 106 -5.14 9.90 21.37
N CYS A 107 -6.33 10.23 20.82
CA CYS A 107 -6.54 10.90 19.53
C CYS A 107 -5.92 10.15 18.32
N ARG A 108 -6.77 9.58 17.46
CA ARG A 108 -6.31 8.82 16.28
C ARG A 108 -5.30 9.58 15.42
N SER A 109 -5.57 10.84 15.05
CA SER A 109 -4.66 11.61 14.20
C SER A 109 -3.28 11.83 14.82
N GLN A 110 -3.21 12.07 16.14
CA GLN A 110 -1.95 12.27 16.86
C GLN A 110 -1.11 11.00 16.92
N GLN A 111 -1.76 9.85 17.14
CA GLN A 111 -1.08 8.55 17.13
C GLN A 111 -0.52 8.21 15.74
N ILE A 112 -1.30 8.50 14.67
CA ILE A 112 -0.84 8.32 13.29
C ILE A 112 0.38 9.22 13.02
N ALA A 113 0.29 10.53 13.31
CA ALA A 113 1.37 11.47 13.07
C ALA A 113 2.66 11.06 13.80
N THR A 114 2.55 10.61 15.05
CA THR A 114 3.70 10.14 15.84
C THR A 114 4.42 8.95 15.18
N LEU A 115 3.67 8.02 14.60
CA LEU A 115 4.22 6.87 13.88
C LEU A 115 4.87 7.30 12.56
N GLU A 116 4.17 8.12 11.77
CA GLU A 116 4.65 8.61 10.47
C GLU A 116 5.90 9.48 10.60
N ASP A 117 5.95 10.39 11.57
CA ASP A 117 7.11 11.24 11.87
C ASP A 117 8.37 10.41 12.23
N ALA A 118 8.16 9.23 12.82
CA ALA A 118 9.24 8.29 13.10
C ALA A 118 9.70 7.48 11.87
N GLY A 119 8.95 7.52 10.75
CA GLY A 119 9.20 6.74 9.55
C GLY A 119 8.52 5.37 9.53
N ILE A 120 7.52 5.14 10.39
CA ILE A 120 6.66 3.95 10.34
C ILE A 120 5.57 4.20 9.29
N ALA A 121 5.39 3.27 8.35
CA ALA A 121 4.34 3.38 7.35
C ALA A 121 2.98 3.10 7.99
N VAL A 122 2.10 4.10 8.05
CA VAL A 122 0.73 3.92 8.53
C VAL A 122 -0.22 3.78 7.34
N VAL A 123 -0.96 2.67 7.29
CA VAL A 123 -1.91 2.38 6.22
C VAL A 123 -3.33 2.24 6.76
N SER A 124 -4.30 2.37 5.86
CA SER A 124 -5.71 2.52 6.24
C SER A 124 -6.42 1.19 6.53
N SER A 125 -5.85 0.07 6.10
CA SER A 125 -6.51 -1.23 6.14
C SER A 125 -5.51 -2.41 6.22
N LEU A 126 -5.97 -3.54 6.76
CA LEU A 126 -5.19 -4.78 6.83
C LEU A 126 -4.81 -5.34 5.43
N PRO A 127 -5.69 -5.31 4.41
CA PRO A 127 -5.30 -5.71 3.05
C PRO A 127 -4.13 -4.88 2.51
N GLU A 128 -4.15 -3.56 2.72
CA GLU A 128 -3.07 -2.67 2.30
C GLU A 128 -1.77 -2.97 3.06
N ALA A 129 -1.84 -3.17 4.37
CA ALA A 129 -0.69 -3.49 5.22
C ALA A 129 0.00 -4.80 4.81
N THR A 130 -0.79 -5.84 4.57
CA THR A 130 -0.28 -7.17 4.20
C THR A 130 0.26 -7.21 2.78
N LEU A 131 -0.38 -6.51 1.82
CA LEU A 131 0.15 -6.36 0.46
C LEU A 131 1.47 -5.59 0.44
N LEU A 132 1.58 -4.51 1.22
CA LEU A 132 2.82 -3.75 1.35
C LEU A 132 3.93 -4.61 2.00
N ALA A 133 3.61 -5.37 3.04
CA ALA A 133 4.56 -6.29 3.67
C ALA A 133 5.09 -7.33 2.67
N ALA A 134 4.19 -7.95 1.90
CA ALA A 134 4.54 -8.93 0.86
C ALA A 134 5.41 -8.31 -0.25
N ALA A 135 5.17 -7.04 -0.61
CA ALA A 135 6.01 -6.35 -1.59
C ALA A 135 7.43 -6.07 -1.06
N LEU A 136 7.57 -5.70 0.22
CA LEU A 136 8.84 -5.31 0.83
C LEU A 136 9.78 -6.49 1.15
N ILE A 137 9.25 -7.70 1.32
CA ILE A 137 10.09 -8.89 1.52
C ILE A 137 10.84 -9.31 0.25
N HIS A 138 10.31 -8.96 -0.93
CA HIS A 138 11.03 -9.14 -2.19
C HIS A 138 11.93 -7.92 -2.45
N PRO A 139 13.22 -8.11 -2.75
CA PRO A 139 14.04 -7.00 -3.19
C PRO A 139 13.44 -6.42 -4.48
N LEU A 140 13.55 -5.09 -4.64
CA LEU A 140 13.25 -4.47 -5.92
C LEU A 140 14.10 -5.18 -6.98
N SER A 141 13.46 -5.97 -7.84
CA SER A 141 14.08 -6.37 -9.10
C SER A 141 14.53 -5.08 -9.75
N SER A 142 15.83 -4.97 -10.04
CA SER A 142 16.36 -3.89 -10.87
C SER A 142 15.43 -3.77 -12.06
N ALA A 143 14.64 -2.70 -12.09
CA ALA A 143 13.52 -2.60 -13.01
C ALA A 143 14.08 -2.92 -14.40
N THR A 144 13.62 -4.01 -15.02
CA THR A 144 13.67 -4.09 -16.47
C THR A 144 12.94 -2.84 -16.91
N GLN A 145 13.68 -1.85 -17.40
CA GLN A 145 13.12 -0.59 -17.84
C GLN A 145 11.91 -0.96 -18.70
N GLN A 146 10.71 -0.64 -18.21
CA GLN A 146 9.54 -0.66 -19.06
C GLN A 146 9.83 0.43 -20.09
N HIS A 147 10.44 0.00 -21.20
CA HIS A 147 10.59 0.84 -22.35
C HIS A 147 9.18 1.08 -22.86
N THR A 148 8.57 2.18 -22.44
CA THR A 148 7.60 2.84 -23.29
C THR A 148 8.32 3.01 -24.62
N PRO A 149 7.82 2.42 -25.72
CA PRO A 149 8.44 2.63 -27.02
C PRO A 149 8.55 4.14 -27.20
N SER A 150 9.74 4.65 -27.54
CA SER A 150 9.96 6.11 -27.67
C SER A 150 8.97 6.75 -28.66
N LEU A 151 8.44 5.94 -29.58
CA LEU A 151 7.37 6.30 -30.51
C LEU A 151 6.05 6.72 -29.84
N LEU A 152 5.77 6.28 -28.61
CA LEU A 152 4.54 6.60 -27.86
C LEU A 152 4.76 7.64 -26.75
N GLU A 153 6.00 8.12 -26.55
CA GLU A 153 6.28 9.24 -25.63
C GLU A 153 5.55 10.51 -26.09
N ASN A 154 5.36 10.66 -27.40
CA ASN A 154 4.60 11.73 -28.02
C ASN A 154 3.65 11.15 -29.07
N VAL A 155 2.34 11.29 -28.87
CA VAL A 155 1.33 10.79 -29.80
C VAL A 155 0.87 11.91 -30.73
N ALA A 156 1.25 11.83 -32.00
CA ALA A 156 0.69 12.62 -33.08
C ALA A 156 -0.28 11.78 -33.92
N VAL A 157 -1.48 12.29 -34.14
CA VAL A 157 -2.59 11.52 -34.72
C VAL A 157 -2.89 11.99 -36.14
N ILE A 158 -2.88 11.07 -37.09
CA ILE A 158 -3.54 11.28 -38.40
C ILE A 158 -4.92 10.66 -38.29
N ASN A 159 -5.96 11.47 -38.07
CA ASN A 159 -7.33 10.99 -37.93
C ASN A 159 -7.96 10.73 -39.30
N ILE A 160 -8.41 9.51 -39.53
CA ILE A 160 -9.17 9.08 -40.73
C ILE A 160 -10.56 8.62 -40.26
N GLY A 161 -11.61 8.98 -40.99
CA GLY A 161 -12.98 8.63 -40.64
C GLY A 161 -13.76 9.81 -40.07
N LEU A 162 -14.36 9.65 -38.88
CA LEU A 162 -15.22 10.69 -38.30
C LEU A 162 -14.41 11.92 -37.90
N ARG A 163 -14.86 13.09 -38.35
CA ARG A 163 -14.24 14.38 -38.01
C ARG A 163 -14.38 14.74 -36.54
N SER A 164 -15.43 14.26 -35.85
CA SER A 164 -15.65 14.51 -34.43
C SER A 164 -14.46 14.11 -33.57
N PHE A 165 -13.83 12.97 -33.85
CA PHE A 165 -12.64 12.51 -33.13
C PHE A 165 -11.43 13.46 -33.31
N ALA A 166 -11.24 14.03 -34.49
CA ALA A 166 -10.20 15.05 -34.68
C ALA A 166 -10.52 16.35 -33.93
N LEU A 167 -11.78 16.75 -33.84
CA LEU A 167 -12.19 17.96 -33.11
C LEU A 167 -12.00 17.78 -31.59
N GLU A 168 -12.28 16.58 -31.06
CA GLU A 168 -12.03 16.24 -29.66
C GLU A 168 -10.53 16.26 -29.35
N LEU A 169 -9.70 15.64 -30.22
CA LEU A 169 -8.24 15.66 -30.08
C LEU A 169 -7.67 17.08 -30.18
N GLN A 170 -8.19 17.91 -31.09
CA GLN A 170 -7.82 19.31 -31.21
C GLN A 170 -8.21 20.11 -29.95
N SER A 171 -9.40 19.86 -29.39
CA SER A 171 -9.86 20.52 -28.16
C SER A 171 -9.00 20.13 -26.95
N ALA A 172 -8.50 18.89 -26.92
CA ALA A 172 -7.51 18.41 -25.95
C ALA A 172 -6.07 18.90 -26.22
N SER A 173 -5.88 19.81 -27.19
CA SER A 173 -4.58 20.34 -27.62
C SER A 173 -3.57 19.25 -28.01
N LYS A 174 -4.05 18.12 -28.55
CA LYS A 174 -3.19 17.05 -29.06
C LYS A 174 -2.86 17.29 -30.54
N PRO A 175 -1.62 17.02 -30.99
CA PRO A 175 -1.25 17.21 -32.39
C PRO A 175 -2.04 16.23 -33.27
N VAL A 176 -3.01 16.77 -34.02
CA VAL A 176 -3.89 16.00 -34.89
C VAL A 176 -3.98 16.62 -36.28
N VAL A 177 -3.91 15.77 -37.31
CA VAL A 177 -4.27 16.12 -38.68
C VAL A 177 -5.44 15.25 -39.08
N HIS A 178 -6.57 15.86 -39.44
CA HIS A 178 -7.68 15.10 -40.01
C HIS A 178 -7.48 14.91 -41.50
N TYR A 179 -7.27 13.67 -41.92
CA TYR A 179 -7.28 13.29 -43.32
C TYR A 179 -8.71 12.96 -43.73
N GLN A 180 -9.32 13.83 -44.53
CA GLN A 180 -10.67 13.65 -45.02
C GLN A 180 -10.70 12.54 -46.09
N TRP A 181 -11.01 11.34 -45.65
CA TRP A 181 -11.13 10.16 -46.51
C TRP A 181 -12.59 9.83 -46.79
N SER A 182 -12.86 9.37 -48.02
CA SER A 182 -14.14 8.82 -48.43
C SER A 182 -13.86 7.68 -49.43
N PRO A 183 -14.60 6.56 -49.38
CA PRO A 183 -14.44 5.50 -50.38
C PRO A 183 -14.70 6.05 -51.79
N VAL A 184 -14.05 5.48 -52.81
CA VAL A 184 -13.98 6.00 -54.19
C VAL A 184 -15.35 6.04 -54.87
N ALA A 185 -16.13 7.05 -54.54
CA ALA A 185 -17.24 7.58 -55.31
C ALA A 185 -17.06 9.10 -55.47
N GLY A 186 -15.81 9.59 -55.44
CA GLY A 186 -15.49 11.03 -55.51
C GLY A 186 -16.08 11.75 -56.74
N GLY A 187 -16.42 11.03 -57.80
CA GLY A 187 -17.12 11.57 -58.98
C GLY A 187 -18.64 11.44 -58.97
N ASN A 188 -19.23 10.52 -58.18
CA ASN A 188 -20.66 10.19 -58.25
C ASN A 188 -21.44 10.80 -57.08
N LYS A 189 -21.79 12.09 -57.24
CA LYS A 189 -22.56 12.88 -56.26
C LYS A 189 -23.88 12.24 -55.83
N LYS A 190 -24.51 11.41 -56.69
CA LYS A 190 -25.75 10.69 -56.34
C LYS A 190 -25.49 9.60 -55.32
N LEU A 191 -24.40 8.83 -55.48
CA LEU A 191 -24.08 7.73 -54.58
C LEU A 191 -23.64 8.25 -53.20
N ALA A 192 -22.81 9.30 -53.16
CA ALA A 192 -22.40 9.95 -51.91
C ALA A 192 -23.62 10.44 -51.10
N ARG A 193 -24.57 11.11 -51.77
CA ARG A 193 -25.79 11.61 -51.13
C ARG A 193 -26.76 10.50 -50.70
N LEU A 194 -26.72 9.34 -51.37
CA LEU A 194 -27.49 8.16 -50.97
C LEU A 194 -26.91 7.54 -49.69
N LEU A 195 -25.59 7.42 -49.61
CA LEU A 195 -24.88 6.92 -48.43
C LEU A 195 -25.11 7.81 -47.20
N GLU A 196 -25.06 9.13 -47.34
CA GLU A 196 -25.37 10.09 -46.26
C GLU A 196 -26.80 9.97 -45.73
N ARG A 197 -27.76 9.51 -46.56
CA ARG A 197 -29.17 9.34 -46.16
C ARG A 197 -29.48 7.99 -45.52
N LEU A 198 -28.57 7.02 -45.64
CA LEU A 198 -28.76 5.65 -45.15
C LEU A 198 -28.06 5.39 -43.80
N GLN A 199 -27.14 6.27 -43.40
CA GLN A 199 -26.49 6.29 -42.09
C GLN A 199 -27.24 7.20 -41.12
#